data_AF-A0A4S2H0G7-F1
#
_entry.id   AF-A0A4S2H0G7-F1
#
_cell.length_a   1.000
_cell.length_b   1.000
_cell.length_c   1.000
_cell.angle_alpha   90.00
_cell.angle_beta   90.00
_cell.angle_gamma   90.00
#
_symmetry.space_group_name_H-M   'P 1'
#
loop_
_entity.id
_entity.type
_entity.pdbx_description
1 polymer ?
#
loop_
_entity_poly.entity_id
_entity_poly.type
_entity_poly.pdbx_seq_one_letter_code
_entity_poly.pdbx_strand_id
1 'polypeptide(L)'
;MAGLLQQAEDVPGFVVPVHRALTEHILLGGAPRAIAIMNGTLAGAVGLGLRLWLVGLAIWAIGHFAAVWAAKRDPLFVDVGRRHLRIPGHLTV
;
A
#
# COMPACT_ATOMS: atom_id res chain seq x y z
N MET A 1 -18.93 -0.91 24.67
CA MET A 1 -20.22 -1.25 24.02
C MET A 1 -20.09 -1.81 22.59
N ALA A 2 -18.91 -2.29 22.15
CA ALA A 2 -18.72 -2.84 20.79
C ALA A 2 -18.83 -4.38 20.68
N GLY A 3 -18.95 -5.10 21.80
CA GLY A 3 -18.98 -6.57 21.81
C GLY A 3 -20.33 -7.19 21.42
N LEU A 4 -21.43 -6.45 21.48
CA LEU A 4 -22.79 -6.99 21.28
C LEU A 4 -23.20 -7.08 19.80
N LEU A 5 -22.58 -6.31 18.89
CA LEU A 5 -22.92 -6.34 17.46
C LEU A 5 -22.19 -7.44 16.68
N GLN A 6 -21.08 -7.98 17.21
CA GLN A 6 -20.38 -9.12 16.59
C GLN A 6 -21.14 -10.44 16.78
N GLN A 7 -22.03 -10.49 17.78
CA GLN A 7 -22.73 -11.70 18.23
C GLN A 7 -24.05 -11.94 17.49
N ALA A 8 -24.49 -10.99 16.66
CA ALA A 8 -25.67 -11.14 15.81
C ALA A 8 -25.32 -12.01 14.60
N GLU A 9 -25.44 -13.33 14.82
CA GLU A 9 -25.56 -14.41 13.84
C GLU A 9 -24.28 -14.90 13.14
N ASP A 10 -23.35 -15.47 13.93
CA ASP A 10 -22.50 -16.55 13.43
C ASP A 10 -23.40 -17.78 13.14
N VAL A 11 -23.88 -17.94 11.90
CA VAL A 11 -24.62 -19.13 11.47
C VAL A 11 -23.68 -20.35 11.53
N PRO A 12 -23.99 -21.38 12.34
CA PRO A 12 -23.12 -22.54 12.49
C PRO A 12 -22.83 -23.20 11.14
N GLY A 13 -21.54 -23.33 10.79
CA GLY A 13 -21.09 -23.95 9.53
C GLY A 13 -20.98 -23.02 8.32
N PHE A 14 -21.34 -21.73 8.44
CA PHE A 14 -21.20 -20.73 7.37
C PHE A 14 -20.08 -19.71 7.59
N VAL A 15 -19.41 -19.76 8.75
CA VAL A 15 -18.32 -18.83 9.11
C VAL A 15 -17.03 -19.62 9.33
N VAL A 16 -15.96 -19.18 8.66
CA VAL A 16 -14.61 -19.77 8.77
C VAL A 16 -13.62 -18.66 9.13
N PRO A 17 -12.71 -18.85 10.11
CA PRO A 17 -11.73 -17.84 10.46
C PRO A 17 -10.75 -17.60 9.30
N VAL A 18 -10.63 -16.35 8.87
CA VAL A 18 -9.67 -15.92 7.85
C VAL A 18 -8.47 -15.27 8.54
N HIS A 19 -7.26 -15.68 8.15
CA HIS A 19 -6.04 -15.05 8.64
C HIS A 19 -5.92 -13.64 8.07
N ARG A 20 -5.58 -12.67 8.93
CA ARG A 20 -5.40 -11.27 8.50
C ARG A 20 -4.38 -11.11 7.38
N ALA A 21 -3.38 -11.98 7.28
CA ALA A 21 -2.40 -11.99 6.19
C ALA A 21 -3.03 -12.15 4.78
N LEU A 22 -4.26 -12.66 4.69
CA LEU A 22 -4.99 -12.84 3.43
C LEU A 22 -5.79 -11.60 3.02
N THR A 23 -6.09 -10.70 3.96
CA THR A 23 -7.01 -9.57 3.76
C THR A 23 -6.36 -8.21 4.02
N GLU A 24 -5.40 -8.14 4.93
CA GLU A 24 -4.63 -6.93 5.22
C GLU A 24 -3.49 -6.74 4.21
N HIS A 25 -3.26 -5.49 3.85
CA HIS A 25 -2.25 -5.13 2.88
C HIS A 25 -0.83 -5.32 3.46
N ILE A 26 0.09 -5.85 2.66
CA ILE A 26 1.49 -6.06 3.08
C ILE A 26 2.23 -4.73 3.06
N LEU A 27 2.41 -4.16 4.26
CA LEU A 27 3.20 -2.95 4.47
C LEU A 27 4.66 -3.32 4.76
N LEU A 28 5.59 -2.55 4.18
CA LEU A 28 7.00 -2.59 4.47
C LEU A 28 7.39 -1.26 5.15
N GLY A 29 7.62 -1.28 6.47
CA GLY A 29 7.93 -0.06 7.23
C GLY A 29 6.80 0.97 7.24
N GLY A 30 5.55 0.55 7.02
CA GLY A 30 4.38 1.44 6.94
C GLY A 30 4.04 1.95 5.54
N ALA A 31 4.85 1.65 4.52
CA ALA A 31 4.54 1.95 3.11
C ALA A 31 4.09 0.67 2.37
N PRO A 32 3.30 0.77 1.29
CA PRO A 32 2.91 -0.41 0.52
C PRO A 32 4.14 -1.02 -0.15
N ARG A 33 4.30 -2.34 -0.05
CA ARG A 33 5.50 -3.07 -0.49
C ARG A 33 5.97 -2.67 -1.89
N ALA A 34 5.06 -2.57 -2.86
CA ALA A 34 5.40 -2.24 -4.24
C ALA A 34 6.08 -0.86 -4.38
N ILE A 35 5.58 0.16 -3.66
CA ILE A 35 6.12 1.52 -3.69
C ILE A 35 7.45 1.59 -2.94
N ALA A 36 7.56 0.91 -1.81
CA ALA A 36 8.80 0.86 -1.04
C ALA A 36 9.95 0.24 -1.86
N ILE A 37 9.69 -0.86 -2.58
CA ILE A 37 10.67 -1.49 -3.47
C ILE A 37 11.03 -0.54 -4.63
N MET A 38 10.02 0.01 -5.32
CA MET A 38 10.24 0.93 -6.44
C MET A 38 11.11 2.13 -6.03
N ASN A 39 10.81 2.75 -4.89
CA ASN A 39 11.56 3.89 -4.38
C ASN A 39 12.99 3.49 -3.97
N GLY A 40 13.15 2.34 -3.32
CA GLY A 40 14.47 1.79 -2.97
C GLY A 40 15.34 1.52 -4.21
N THR A 41 14.75 0.96 -5.27
CA THR A 41 15.45 0.72 -6.54
C THR A 41 15.84 2.03 -7.21
N LEU A 42 14.93 3.01 -7.27
CA LEU A 42 15.22 4.33 -7.84
C LEU A 42 16.36 5.03 -7.09
N ALA A 43 16.28 5.03 -5.76
CA ALA A 43 17.32 5.59 -4.91
C ALA A 43 18.67 4.87 -5.06
N GLY A 44 18.67 3.53 -5.17
CA GLY A 44 19.88 2.75 -5.39
C GLY A 44 20.51 3.02 -6.76
N ALA A 45 19.68 3.08 -7.81
CA ALA A 45 20.14 3.42 -9.16
C ALA A 45 20.78 4.81 -9.23
N VAL A 46 20.18 5.81 -8.57
CA VAL A 46 20.75 7.17 -8.51
C VAL A 46 21.97 7.24 -7.59
N GLY A 47 21.85 6.71 -6.37
CA GLY A 47 22.86 6.84 -5.33
C GLY A 47 24.13 6.05 -5.62
N LEU A 48 23.99 4.79 -6.01
CA LEU A 48 25.12 3.90 -6.31
C LEU A 48 25.52 3.99 -7.78
N GLY A 49 24.56 4.04 -8.70
CA GLY A 49 24.84 4.05 -10.14
C GLY A 49 25.52 5.33 -10.64
N LEU A 50 25.03 6.50 -10.22
CA LEU A 50 25.64 7.79 -10.55
C LEU A 50 26.66 8.26 -9.49
N ARG A 51 26.91 7.46 -8.45
CA ARG A 51 27.69 7.82 -7.24
C ARG A 51 27.16 9.05 -6.47
N LEU A 52 25.93 9.48 -6.77
CA LEU A 52 25.24 10.59 -6.12
C LEU A 52 24.58 10.12 -4.82
N TRP A 53 25.34 9.49 -3.92
CA TRP A 53 24.80 8.78 -2.76
C TRP A 53 23.89 9.66 -1.87
N LEU A 54 24.22 10.94 -1.69
CA LEU A 54 23.39 11.90 -0.97
C LEU A 54 22.04 12.15 -1.66
N VAL A 55 22.05 12.30 -2.99
CA VAL A 55 20.83 12.50 -3.78
C VAL A 55 19.97 11.23 -3.72
N GLY A 56 20.59 10.06 -3.88
CA GLY A 56 19.90 8.77 -3.74
C GLY A 56 19.26 8.62 -2.35
N LEU A 57 19.96 9.01 -1.29
CA LEU A 57 19.46 8.94 0.08
C LEU A 57 18.33 9.96 0.33
N ALA A 58 18.41 11.15 -0.25
CA ALA A 58 17.35 12.15 -0.21
C ALA A 58 16.08 11.65 -0.93
N ILE A 59 16.23 11.09 -2.14
CA ILE A 59 15.13 10.46 -2.90
C ILE A 59 14.50 9.35 -2.07
N TRP A 60 15.32 8.47 -1.50
CA TRP A 60 14.85 7.38 -0.66
C TRP A 60 14.03 7.89 0.53
N ALA A 61 14.59 8.81 1.32
CA ALA A 61 13.95 9.34 2.50
C ALA A 61 12.62 10.03 2.14
N ILE A 62 12.65 11.00 1.22
CA ILE A 62 11.46 11.77 0.82
C ILE A 62 10.38 10.84 0.25
N GLY A 63 10.75 9.95 -0.67
CA GLY A 63 9.81 9.01 -1.28
C GLY A 63 9.22 8.02 -0.28
N HIS A 64 10.01 7.54 0.69
CA HIS A 64 9.54 6.58 1.67
C HIS A 64 8.63 7.25 2.70
N PHE A 65 8.99 8.43 3.21
CA PHE A 65 8.12 9.21 4.10
C PHE A 65 6.80 9.57 3.43
N ALA A 66 6.82 10.00 2.16
CA ALA A 66 5.62 10.27 1.39
C ALA A 66 4.74 9.01 1.23
N ALA A 67 5.36 7.86 0.97
CA ALA A 67 4.64 6.58 0.84
C ALA A 67 4.02 6.11 2.16
N VAL A 68 4.71 6.27 3.29
CA VAL A 68 4.17 5.97 4.63
C VAL A 68 3.01 6.91 4.96
N TRP A 69 3.14 8.20 4.65
CA TRP A 69 2.06 9.17 4.85
C TRP A 69 0.82 8.84 3.99
N ALA A 70 1.02 8.46 2.73
CA ALA A 70 -0.05 8.06 1.84
C ALA A 70 -0.74 6.77 2.32
N ALA A 71 0.02 5.75 2.71
CA ALA A 71 -0.55 4.51 3.25
C ALA A 71 -1.31 4.72 4.57
N LYS A 72 -0.88 5.69 5.39
CA LYS A 72 -1.62 6.08 6.59
C LYS A 72 -2.98 6.73 6.26
N ARG A 73 -3.11 7.38 5.10
CA ARG A 73 -4.36 8.00 4.62
C ARG A 73 -5.27 6.98 3.94
N ASP A 74 -4.71 6.16 3.06
CA ASP A 74 -5.43 5.10 2.34
C ASP A 74 -4.43 4.00 1.93
N PRO A 75 -4.52 2.77 2.47
CA PRO A 75 -3.66 1.66 2.07
C PRO A 75 -3.82 1.23 0.61
N LEU A 76 -4.97 1.49 -0.02
CA LEU A 76 -5.33 1.05 -1.37
C LEU A 76 -5.06 2.11 -2.44
N PHE A 77 -4.44 3.25 -2.10
CA PHE A 77 -4.25 4.37 -3.01
C PHE A 77 -3.60 3.98 -4.35
N VAL A 78 -2.66 3.02 -4.32
CA VAL A 78 -1.94 2.52 -5.50
C VAL A 78 -2.88 1.76 -6.43
N ASP A 79 -3.73 0.91 -5.87
CA ASP A 79 -4.64 0.07 -6.63
C ASP A 79 -5.78 0.90 -7.21
N VAL A 80 -6.28 1.88 -6.44
CA VAL A 80 -7.27 2.86 -6.90
C VAL A 80 -6.69 3.71 -8.02
N GLY A 81 -5.48 4.26 -7.86
CA GLY A 81 -4.82 5.07 -8.89
C GLY A 81 -4.59 4.29 -10.19
N ARG A 82 -4.11 3.04 -10.09
CA ARG A 82 -3.97 2.16 -11.27
C ARG A 82 -5.31 1.87 -11.93
N ARG A 83 -6.35 1.60 -11.13
CA ARG A 83 -7.68 1.34 -11.65
C ARG A 83 -8.24 2.58 -12.36
N HIS A 84 -8.01 3.77 -11.81
CA HIS A 84 -8.44 5.03 -12.41
C HIS A 84 -7.76 5.28 -13.76
N LEU A 85 -6.47 5.01 -13.89
CA LEU A 85 -5.76 5.13 -15.17
C LEU A 85 -6.20 4.09 -16.22
N ARG A 86 -6.69 2.93 -15.78
CA ARG A 86 -7.10 1.84 -16.68
C ARG A 86 -8.53 2.01 -17.20
N ILE A 87 -9.42 2.62 -16.42
CA ILE A 87 -10.83 2.78 -16.79
C ILE A 87 -10.99 4.07 -17.59
N PRO A 88 -11.65 4.06 -18.76
CA PRO A 88 -11.95 5.29 -19.48
C PRO A 88 -12.81 6.23 -18.63
N GLY A 89 -12.49 7.53 -18.64
CA GLY A 89 -13.20 8.54 -17.85
C GLY A 89 -14.66 8.81 -18.29
N HIS A 90 -15.20 7.99 -19.20
CA HIS A 90 -16.57 8.05 -19.67
C HIS A 90 -17.17 6.64 -19.66
N LEU A 91 -18.47 6.55 -19.39
CA LEU A 91 -19.23 5.33 -19.55
C LEU A 91 -19.76 5.30 -20.98
N THR A 92 -19.32 4.33 -21.78
CA THR A 92 -19.91 4.02 -23.09
C THR A 92 -20.97 2.95 -22.89
N VAL A 93 -22.20 3.23 -23.33
CA VAL A 93 -23.33 2.29 -23.38
C VAL A 93 -23.28 1.51 -24.68
#